data_AF-A0A7W7KQM6-F1
#
_entry.id   AF-A0A7W7KQM6-F1
#
_cell.length_a   1.000
_cell.length_b   1.000
_cell.length_c   1.000
_cell.angle_alpha   90.00
_cell.angle_beta   90.00
_cell.angle_gamma   90.00
#
_symmetry.space_group_name_H-M   'P 1'
#
loop_
_entity.id
_entity.type
_entity.pdbx_description
1 polymer ?
#
loop_
_entity_poly.entity_id
_entity_poly.type
_entity_poly.pdbx_seq_one_letter_code
_entity_poly.pdbx_strand_id
1 'polypeptide(L)'
;MPNLKHIAILISALCISETSNAESFWGAPYRHSGYMFNGPWLTTKDAINAWWQSYQNVWHMPNCSFVREVYYPSDANNGQVYNLILGNGCGGGDGIFATKRDYLPEKNFGPAQMCASGGNPINALTGTKYQEAEDPISPSLRFRRYFNGSDVVAAGNMGKSWRHEYSYQLAYFKETISESAVLFRPNGLQMGFRTVGDQWIPDIGSKGSLTSQKDPAGNVIGLTYLDPESGNKERYSTDGNIQSITNNLSRALSFEYSDNSTPGSVAPSLGLLIKISDDLGHSISFTYNQDKNIAKATNDSGENINYGYDTTGNLIAVHYPDNTSMQYLYNEPSMVAVGTPNSLTGIIDRNGVRFASWTYDQLGRGLSSEHAGSAERVTLAYNADGSTTITNEYGKKAVYRYEVLQGKKLLTSLEGEPTPNCPASNSTFTYDTQGLLKTKTDAKGNLTTYDYNDRGLETSRTEASGTAQARTIATEWHPTLYLKTKVTEPDRITTYQYDAQGRQTGQTVTSR
;
A
#
# COMPACT_ATOMS: atom_id res chain seq x y z
N MET A 1 13.99 19.66 3.34
CA MET A 1 13.32 19.12 4.55
C MET A 1 13.95 17.76 4.81
N PRO A 2 14.44 17.45 6.01
CA PRO A 2 15.08 16.16 6.24
C PRO A 2 14.03 15.04 6.16
N ASN A 3 14.39 13.95 5.48
CA ASN A 3 13.59 12.74 5.35
C ASN A 3 13.19 12.20 6.74
N LEU A 4 12.04 11.52 6.82
CA LEU A 4 11.56 10.93 8.07
C LEU A 4 12.56 9.92 8.62
N LYS A 5 12.67 9.93 9.95
CA LYS A 5 13.45 8.97 10.71
C LYS A 5 12.54 8.00 11.44
N HIS A 6 12.82 6.70 11.35
CA HIS A 6 12.11 5.64 12.07
C HIS A 6 13.10 4.52 12.45
N ILE A 7 12.62 3.40 13.02
CA ILE A 7 13.47 2.34 13.60
C ILE A 7 13.13 0.98 12.98
N ALA A 8 14.00 0.42 12.16
CA ALA A 8 14.13 -1.01 11.90
C ALA A 8 15.35 -1.53 12.66
N ILE A 9 15.48 -2.84 12.92
CA ILE A 9 16.66 -3.43 13.54
C ILE A 9 17.17 -4.55 12.63
N LEU A 10 18.34 -4.34 12.02
CA LEU A 10 19.03 -5.38 11.26
C LEU A 10 19.80 -6.27 12.24
N ILE A 11 19.55 -7.59 12.25
CA ILE A 11 20.32 -8.57 13.00
C ILE A 11 21.26 -9.30 12.03
N SER A 12 22.55 -9.42 12.35
CA SER A 12 23.49 -10.24 11.59
C SER A 12 24.31 -11.12 12.54
N ALA A 13 24.42 -12.41 12.21
CA ALA A 13 25.39 -13.32 12.82
C ALA A 13 26.56 -13.45 11.85
N LEU A 14 27.75 -12.97 12.23
CA LEU A 14 28.95 -13.07 11.41
C LEU A 14 29.58 -14.46 11.58
N CYS A 15 29.44 -15.34 10.60
CA CYS A 15 30.53 -16.24 10.25
C CYS A 15 31.43 -15.47 9.29
N ILE A 16 32.66 -15.18 9.70
CA ILE A 16 33.61 -14.38 8.89
C ILE A 16 34.19 -15.28 7.79
N SER A 17 33.89 -14.99 6.52
CA SER A 17 34.90 -14.77 5.47
C SER A 17 34.25 -14.33 4.15
N GLU A 18 34.79 -13.23 3.62
CA GLU A 18 34.71 -12.77 2.22
C GLU A 18 33.48 -11.95 1.79
N THR A 19 33.81 -10.69 1.48
CA THR A 19 33.21 -9.73 0.54
C THR A 19 31.95 -10.12 -0.23
N SER A 20 31.00 -9.19 -0.20
CA SER A 20 29.89 -8.93 -1.15
C SER A 20 28.48 -9.37 -0.72
N ASN A 21 27.56 -8.40 -0.89
CA ASN A 21 26.10 -8.49 -0.90
C ASN A 21 25.40 -8.21 0.43
N ALA A 22 25.26 -6.91 0.72
CA ALA A 22 24.17 -6.40 1.55
C ALA A 22 22.87 -6.53 0.75
N GLU A 23 22.14 -7.62 0.93
CA GLU A 23 20.78 -7.74 0.40
C GLU A 23 19.81 -6.97 1.31
N SER A 24 19.28 -5.89 0.76
CA SER A 24 18.23 -5.06 1.36
C SER A 24 16.90 -5.80 1.31
N PHE A 25 16.37 -6.15 2.49
CA PHE A 25 15.01 -6.67 2.68
C PHE A 25 14.19 -5.66 3.48
N TRP A 26 13.20 -5.04 2.84
CA TRP A 26 12.17 -4.23 3.50
C TRP A 26 10.82 -4.91 3.26
N GLY A 27 10.03 -5.13 4.31
CA GLY A 27 8.68 -5.68 4.14
C GLY A 27 7.88 -5.72 5.44
N ALA A 28 6.84 -4.89 5.52
CA ALA A 28 5.61 -5.25 6.21
C ALA A 28 4.87 -6.23 5.28
N PRO A 29 4.35 -7.41 5.69
CA PRO A 29 4.00 -7.88 7.01
C PRO A 29 4.91 -9.07 7.39
N TYR A 30 5.88 -8.80 8.26
CA TYR A 30 6.73 -9.77 8.96
C TYR A 30 7.03 -11.09 8.21
N ARG A 31 7.95 -11.04 7.24
CA ARG A 31 8.71 -12.24 6.84
C ARG A 31 10.05 -12.28 7.54
N HIS A 32 10.30 -13.42 8.18
CA HIS A 32 11.62 -13.93 8.52
C HIS A 32 12.41 -14.16 7.22
N SER A 33 13.43 -13.35 6.94
CA SER A 33 14.64 -13.87 6.29
C SER A 33 15.60 -14.29 7.41
N GLY A 34 16.39 -15.33 7.19
CA GLY A 34 17.10 -16.13 8.21
C GLY A 34 18.09 -15.40 9.15
N TYR A 35 18.17 -14.07 9.09
CA TYR A 35 18.96 -13.25 10.01
C TYR A 35 18.24 -12.00 10.51
N MET A 36 17.04 -11.65 10.02
CA MET A 36 16.33 -10.43 10.44
C MET A 36 15.14 -10.72 11.35
N PHE A 37 15.06 -10.01 12.47
CA PHE A 37 13.98 -10.09 13.45
C PHE A 37 13.24 -8.75 13.50
N ASN A 38 11.97 -8.73 13.08
CA ASN A 38 11.15 -7.53 12.93
C ASN A 38 9.84 -7.63 13.74
N GLY A 39 9.40 -6.52 14.33
CA GLY A 39 8.25 -6.44 15.23
C GLY A 39 8.00 -5.01 15.73
N PRO A 40 6.82 -4.74 16.33
CA PRO A 40 6.38 -3.39 16.70
C PRO A 40 7.01 -2.94 18.04
N TRP A 41 8.33 -2.85 18.08
CA TRP A 41 9.04 -2.54 19.33
C TRP A 41 9.27 -1.05 19.48
N LEU A 42 8.86 -0.53 20.64
CA LEU A 42 9.02 0.87 21.01
C LEU A 42 10.48 1.21 21.35
N THR A 43 11.27 0.20 21.71
CA THR A 43 12.69 0.35 22.03
C THR A 43 13.52 -0.77 21.41
N THR A 44 14.80 -0.49 21.14
CA THR A 44 15.76 -1.53 20.73
C THR A 44 15.83 -2.68 21.73
N LYS A 45 15.67 -2.37 23.02
CA LYS A 45 15.65 -3.36 24.10
C LYS A 45 14.49 -4.35 23.97
N ASP A 46 13.29 -3.87 23.63
CA ASP A 46 12.11 -4.73 23.45
C ASP A 46 12.27 -5.65 22.22
N ALA A 47 12.88 -5.12 21.15
CA ALA A 47 13.22 -5.89 19.97
C ALA A 47 14.21 -7.02 20.26
N ILE A 48 15.25 -6.71 21.02
CA ILE A 48 16.27 -7.67 21.45
C ILE A 48 15.65 -8.75 22.34
N ASN A 49 14.77 -8.38 23.27
CA ASN A 49 14.09 -9.33 24.17
C ASN A 49 13.16 -10.27 23.41
N ALA A 50 12.39 -9.76 22.45
CA ALA A 50 11.52 -10.58 21.62
C ALA A 50 12.33 -11.52 20.72
N TRP A 51 13.45 -11.03 20.17
CA TRP A 51 14.36 -11.88 19.37
C TRP A 51 14.90 -13.02 20.21
N TRP A 52 15.33 -12.70 21.42
CA TRP A 52 15.87 -13.66 22.36
C TRP A 52 14.90 -14.77 22.71
N GLN A 53 13.64 -14.44 22.98
CA GLN A 53 12.59 -15.44 23.21
C GLN A 53 12.41 -16.36 21.99
N SER A 54 12.40 -15.79 20.78
CA SER A 54 12.33 -16.58 19.55
C SER A 54 13.56 -17.46 19.35
N TYR A 55 14.76 -16.96 19.63
CA TYR A 55 16.01 -17.71 19.51
C TYR A 55 16.02 -18.92 20.46
N GLN A 56 15.60 -18.73 21.71
CA GLN A 56 15.46 -19.82 22.68
C GLN A 56 14.42 -20.87 22.24
N ASN A 57 13.30 -20.42 21.65
CA ASN A 57 12.24 -21.31 21.14
C ASN A 57 12.68 -22.12 19.92
N VAL A 58 13.47 -21.54 19.01
CA VAL A 58 13.93 -22.24 17.81
C VAL A 58 15.03 -23.24 18.15
N TRP A 59 16.02 -22.83 18.95
CA TRP A 59 17.23 -23.63 19.18
C TRP A 59 17.19 -24.50 20.44
N HIS A 60 16.14 -24.38 21.27
CA HIS A 60 15.93 -25.20 22.48
C HIS A 60 17.16 -25.27 23.40
N MET A 61 17.81 -24.13 23.63
CA MET A 61 19.03 -24.03 24.45
C MET A 61 18.73 -23.42 25.83
N PRO A 62 18.33 -24.23 26.84
CA PRO A 62 17.82 -23.73 28.13
C PRO A 62 18.88 -23.05 29.02
N ASN A 63 20.17 -23.28 28.76
CA ASN A 63 21.27 -22.69 29.54
C ASN A 63 21.87 -21.43 28.89
N CYS A 64 21.35 -21.02 27.73
CA CYS A 64 21.86 -19.90 26.95
C CYS A 64 21.43 -18.56 27.57
N SER A 65 22.31 -17.56 27.55
CA SER A 65 22.11 -16.20 28.08
C SER A 65 22.81 -15.16 27.18
N PHE A 66 22.43 -13.88 27.24
CA PHE A 66 23.22 -12.80 26.67
C PHE A 66 23.64 -11.83 27.79
N VAL A 67 24.89 -11.36 27.78
CA VAL A 67 25.53 -10.79 28.99
C VAL A 67 25.93 -9.32 28.83
N ARG A 68 25.87 -8.72 27.63
CA ARG A 68 26.28 -7.33 27.47
C ARG A 68 25.66 -6.64 26.25
N GLU A 69 25.12 -5.43 26.43
CA GLU A 69 24.89 -4.45 25.38
C GLU A 69 26.14 -3.56 25.28
N VAL A 70 26.87 -3.60 24.15
CA VAL A 70 27.93 -2.61 23.87
C VAL A 70 27.40 -1.64 22.82
N TYR A 71 27.35 -0.36 23.19
CA TYR A 71 26.93 0.75 22.32
C TYR A 71 28.11 1.27 21.50
N TYR A 72 27.94 1.33 20.18
CA TYR A 72 28.89 2.01 19.30
C TYR A 72 28.25 3.29 18.74
N PRO A 73 28.78 4.49 19.04
CA PRO A 73 28.36 5.71 18.36
C PRO A 73 28.78 5.66 16.88
N SER A 74 27.81 5.92 16.02
CA SER A 74 27.77 5.80 14.55
C SER A 74 29.00 6.25 13.75
N ASP A 75 29.26 5.58 12.63
CA ASP A 75 29.76 6.21 11.41
C ASP A 75 28.59 6.74 10.56
N ALA A 76 28.85 7.75 9.72
CA ALA A 76 27.84 8.65 9.14
C ALA A 76 26.74 7.99 8.27
N ASN A 77 26.78 6.68 8.04
CA ASN A 77 25.92 5.98 7.07
C ASN A 77 25.08 4.83 7.65
N ASN A 78 25.26 4.41 8.92
CA ASN A 78 24.75 3.09 9.36
C ASN A 78 24.01 3.03 10.71
N GLY A 79 23.38 4.10 11.18
CA GLY A 79 22.51 4.05 12.37
C GLY A 79 23.23 3.65 13.68
N GLN A 80 22.48 3.51 14.77
CA GLN A 80 23.04 3.07 16.06
C GLN A 80 23.25 1.55 16.05
N VAL A 81 24.44 1.07 16.38
CA VAL A 81 24.79 -0.35 16.41
C VAL A 81 24.90 -0.85 17.86
N TYR A 82 24.12 -1.88 18.19
CA TYR A 82 24.20 -2.57 19.48
C TYR A 82 24.82 -3.94 19.27
N ASN A 83 25.88 -4.28 20.03
CA ASN A 83 26.47 -5.62 20.03
C ASN A 83 25.97 -6.41 21.26
N LEU A 84 25.39 -7.59 21.02
CA LEU A 84 24.96 -8.54 22.06
C LEU A 84 25.90 -9.73 22.11
N ILE A 85 26.55 -9.94 23.27
CA ILE A 85 27.45 -11.08 23.49
C ILE A 85 26.66 -12.26 24.07
N LEU A 86 26.62 -13.37 23.32
CA LEU A 86 26.03 -14.64 23.76
C LEU A 86 26.97 -15.36 24.75
N GLY A 87 26.42 -15.88 25.85
CA GLY A 87 27.14 -16.58 26.91
C GLY A 87 26.48 -17.89 27.31
N ASN A 88 27.23 -18.77 27.97
CA ASN A 88 26.78 -20.10 28.44
C ASN A 88 26.39 -21.08 27.32
N GLY A 89 27.34 -21.42 26.44
CA GLY A 89 27.22 -22.59 25.55
C GLY A 89 26.35 -22.42 24.31
N CYS A 90 26.01 -21.19 23.92
CA CYS A 90 25.19 -20.87 22.74
C CYS A 90 25.88 -21.07 21.37
N GLY A 91 26.97 -21.83 21.29
CA GLY A 91 27.54 -22.29 20.01
C GLY A 91 28.21 -21.23 19.10
N GLY A 92 28.58 -20.05 19.60
CA GLY A 92 29.39 -19.08 18.84
C GLY A 92 29.71 -17.84 19.67
N GLY A 93 30.98 -17.43 19.71
CA GLY A 93 31.45 -16.24 20.43
C GLY A 93 31.11 -14.92 19.72
N ASP A 94 30.11 -14.92 18.85
CA ASP A 94 29.87 -13.84 17.90
C ASP A 94 28.77 -12.90 18.40
N GLY A 95 29.06 -11.61 18.26
CA GLY A 95 28.16 -10.54 18.60
C GLY A 95 26.99 -10.43 17.63
N ILE A 96 25.78 -10.20 18.15
CA ILE A 96 24.64 -9.79 17.31
C ILE A 96 24.61 -8.28 17.23
N PHE A 97 24.64 -7.77 16.00
CA PHE A 97 24.49 -6.35 15.72
C PHE A 97 23.02 -6.02 15.50
N ALA A 98 22.51 -4.98 16.14
CA ALA A 98 21.17 -4.43 15.90
C ALA A 98 21.29 -2.97 15.43
N THR A 99 20.71 -2.62 14.28
CA THR A 99 20.80 -1.25 13.72
C THR A 99 19.46 -0.55 13.59
N LYS A 100 19.19 0.54 14.34
CA LYS A 100 18.04 1.46 14.15
C LYS A 100 18.03 2.07 12.74
N ARG A 101 17.00 1.80 11.91
CA ARG A 101 16.83 2.40 10.56
C ARG A 101 15.48 3.05 10.25
N ASP A 102 15.54 4.09 9.42
CA ASP A 102 14.37 4.86 9.01
C ASP A 102 13.45 4.12 8.02
N TYR A 103 12.27 3.67 8.46
CA TYR A 103 11.16 3.22 7.62
C TYR A 103 10.56 4.38 6.82
N LEU A 104 10.92 4.52 5.56
CA LEU A 104 10.23 5.38 4.63
C LEU A 104 9.19 4.53 3.91
N PRO A 105 7.87 4.78 4.09
CA PRO A 105 6.85 4.01 3.39
C PRO A 105 7.10 4.15 1.90
N GLU A 106 7.23 3.02 1.23
CA GLU A 106 7.59 3.03 -0.16
C GLU A 106 6.48 3.69 -0.99
N LYS A 107 6.88 4.54 -1.93
CA LYS A 107 5.96 5.37 -2.70
C LYS A 107 5.65 4.71 -4.04
N ASN A 108 4.52 5.07 -4.64
CA ASN A 108 4.07 4.57 -5.95
C ASN A 108 3.62 3.10 -5.99
N PHE A 109 3.39 2.46 -4.84
CA PHE A 109 2.93 1.07 -4.73
C PHE A 109 1.40 0.88 -4.67
N GLY A 110 0.63 1.93 -4.95
CA GLY A 110 -0.78 1.81 -5.30
C GLY A 110 -0.98 1.62 -6.81
N PRO A 111 -2.24 1.52 -7.26
CA PRO A 111 -2.59 1.51 -8.68
C PRO A 111 -1.97 2.71 -9.42
N ALA A 112 -1.64 2.49 -10.69
CA ALA A 112 -1.03 3.54 -11.52
C ALA A 112 -1.92 4.79 -11.59
N GLN A 113 -1.32 5.97 -11.41
CA GLN A 113 -2.01 7.26 -11.53
C GLN A 113 -1.79 7.88 -12.93
N MET A 114 -2.64 8.83 -13.33
CA MET A 114 -2.41 9.74 -14.48
C MET A 114 -2.09 9.04 -15.80
N CYS A 115 -2.89 8.04 -16.19
CA CYS A 115 -2.67 7.26 -17.41
C CYS A 115 -1.31 6.55 -17.49
N ALA A 116 -0.63 6.34 -16.36
CA ALA A 116 0.62 5.59 -16.27
C ALA A 116 0.39 4.08 -16.10
N SER A 117 -0.74 3.59 -16.62
CA SER A 117 -1.05 2.16 -16.69
C SER A 117 -0.62 1.62 -18.05
N GLY A 118 0.34 0.70 -18.08
CA GLY A 118 0.60 -0.15 -19.23
C GLY A 118 -0.31 -1.37 -19.19
N GLY A 119 -1.30 -1.43 -20.06
CA GLY A 119 -2.18 -2.60 -20.23
C GLY A 119 -3.01 -2.92 -18.98
N ASN A 120 -3.30 -4.20 -18.76
CA ASN A 120 -4.09 -4.73 -17.63
C ASN A 120 -3.19 -5.04 -16.41
N PRO A 121 -3.16 -4.22 -15.35
CA PRO A 121 -2.31 -3.02 -15.33
C PRO A 121 -0.89 -3.26 -14.80
N ILE A 122 0.10 -2.91 -15.61
CA ILE A 122 1.49 -2.71 -15.18
C ILE A 122 1.68 -1.22 -14.89
N ASN A 123 2.16 -0.87 -13.70
CA ASN A 123 2.45 0.51 -13.35
C ASN A 123 3.71 0.98 -14.10
N ALA A 124 3.59 1.94 -15.01
CA ALA A 124 4.70 2.38 -15.85
C ALA A 124 5.83 3.04 -15.05
N LEU A 125 5.53 3.61 -13.86
CA LEU A 125 6.53 4.25 -13.01
C LEU A 125 7.45 3.22 -12.35
N THR A 126 6.88 2.13 -11.85
CA THR A 126 7.61 1.14 -11.03
C THR A 126 7.87 -0.18 -11.76
N GLY A 127 7.12 -0.46 -12.82
CA GLY A 127 7.08 -1.75 -13.50
C GLY A 127 6.27 -2.83 -12.77
N THR A 128 5.65 -2.49 -11.65
CA THR A 128 4.90 -3.43 -10.82
C THR A 128 3.58 -3.83 -11.49
N LYS A 129 3.29 -5.13 -11.52
CA LYS A 129 1.99 -5.65 -11.97
C LYS A 129 0.92 -5.51 -10.87
N TYR A 130 -0.22 -4.95 -11.23
CA TYR A 130 -1.43 -4.87 -10.41
C TYR A 130 -2.57 -5.66 -11.05
N GLN A 131 -3.39 -6.34 -10.24
CA GLN A 131 -4.63 -6.96 -10.70
C GLN A 131 -5.72 -6.72 -9.66
N GLU A 132 -6.92 -6.39 -10.11
CA GLU A 132 -8.12 -6.41 -9.29
C GLU A 132 -9.02 -7.55 -9.74
N ALA A 133 -9.66 -8.23 -8.79
CA ALA A 133 -10.69 -9.22 -9.04
C ALA A 133 -11.79 -9.06 -7.99
N GLU A 134 -13.05 -9.12 -8.42
CA GLU A 134 -14.20 -9.08 -7.50
C GLU A 134 -14.72 -10.49 -7.30
N ASP A 135 -14.93 -10.87 -6.05
CA ASP A 135 -15.56 -12.14 -5.69
C ASP A 135 -16.96 -11.85 -5.14
N PRO A 136 -18.03 -12.16 -5.89
CA PRO A 136 -19.40 -11.73 -5.58
C PRO A 136 -20.03 -12.60 -4.48
N ILE A 137 -19.44 -12.56 -3.28
CA ILE A 137 -19.86 -13.38 -2.13
C ILE A 137 -21.07 -12.82 -1.39
N SER A 138 -21.32 -11.51 -1.48
CA SER A 138 -22.45 -10.86 -0.82
C SER A 138 -22.99 -9.73 -1.69
N PRO A 139 -24.32 -9.57 -1.78
CA PRO A 139 -24.93 -8.43 -2.48
C PRO A 139 -24.79 -7.13 -1.69
N SER A 140 -24.63 -7.20 -0.36
CA SER A 140 -24.55 -6.04 0.53
C SER A 140 -23.11 -5.64 0.84
N LEU A 141 -22.19 -6.63 0.87
CA LEU A 141 -20.80 -6.43 1.25
C LEU A 141 -19.88 -6.84 0.10
N ARG A 142 -19.21 -5.83 -0.48
CA ARG A 142 -18.29 -6.05 -1.57
C ARG A 142 -17.01 -6.73 -1.08
N PHE A 143 -16.57 -7.77 -1.77
CA PHE A 143 -15.29 -8.41 -1.53
C PHE A 143 -14.45 -8.43 -2.80
N ARG A 144 -13.30 -7.77 -2.76
CA ARG A 144 -12.33 -7.68 -3.86
C ARG A 144 -10.99 -8.20 -3.41
N ARG A 145 -10.21 -8.66 -4.38
CA ARG A 145 -8.81 -9.05 -4.23
C ARG A 145 -7.93 -8.14 -5.06
N TYR A 146 -6.79 -7.77 -4.50
CA TYR A 146 -5.82 -6.87 -5.10
C TYR A 146 -4.47 -7.58 -5.16
N PHE A 147 -4.04 -7.94 -6.37
CA PHE A 147 -2.68 -8.37 -6.63
C PHE A 147 -1.78 -7.15 -6.78
N ASN A 148 -0.59 -7.26 -6.23
CA ASN A 148 0.51 -6.34 -6.47
C ASN A 148 1.81 -7.14 -6.42
N GLY A 149 2.49 -7.23 -7.56
CA GLY A 149 3.69 -8.04 -7.71
C GLY A 149 4.94 -7.49 -7.03
N SER A 150 4.83 -6.34 -6.35
CA SER A 150 5.94 -5.80 -5.58
C SER A 150 6.07 -6.54 -4.24
N ASP A 151 7.30 -6.96 -3.94
CA ASP A 151 7.69 -7.68 -2.73
C ASP A 151 7.70 -6.83 -1.46
N VAL A 152 7.76 -5.50 -1.62
CA VAL A 152 7.75 -4.53 -0.52
C VAL A 152 6.35 -4.22 0.00
N VAL A 153 5.31 -4.75 -0.66
CA VAL A 153 3.91 -4.43 -0.33
C VAL A 153 3.28 -5.56 0.45
N ALA A 154 2.66 -5.20 1.56
CA ALA A 154 2.24 -6.17 2.55
C ALA A 154 1.25 -7.22 2.05
N ALA A 155 1.55 -8.51 2.24
CA ALA A 155 0.59 -9.59 1.98
C ALA A 155 -0.66 -9.42 2.85
N GLY A 156 -1.85 -9.57 2.28
CA GLY A 156 -3.12 -9.40 3.00
C GLY A 156 -3.74 -10.72 3.41
N ASN A 157 -2.92 -11.66 3.92
CA ASN A 157 -3.35 -13.01 4.28
C ASN A 157 -4.12 -13.73 3.16
N MET A 158 -3.76 -13.51 1.90
CA MET A 158 -4.39 -14.15 0.74
C MET A 158 -3.33 -14.66 -0.24
N GLY A 159 -2.20 -15.10 0.31
CA GLY A 159 -0.99 -15.43 -0.42
C GLY A 159 0.01 -14.28 -0.46
N LYS A 160 1.12 -14.49 -1.16
CA LYS A 160 2.30 -13.60 -1.16
C LYS A 160 2.03 -12.17 -1.64
N SER A 161 1.29 -12.05 -2.74
CA SER A 161 1.15 -10.78 -3.49
C SER A 161 -0.30 -10.32 -3.60
N TRP A 162 -1.23 -11.04 -2.95
CA TRP A 162 -2.64 -10.68 -2.92
C TRP A 162 -3.04 -10.11 -1.55
N ARG A 163 -3.93 -9.15 -1.60
CA ARG A 163 -4.68 -8.58 -0.49
C ARG A 163 -6.17 -8.69 -0.77
N HIS A 164 -7.00 -8.49 0.24
CA HIS A 164 -8.45 -8.40 0.09
C HIS A 164 -8.97 -7.02 0.51
N GLU A 165 -10.22 -6.71 0.15
CA GLU A 165 -10.93 -5.45 0.42
C GLU A 165 -10.80 -4.94 1.85
N TYR A 166 -10.63 -5.85 2.79
CA TYR A 166 -10.61 -5.59 4.22
C TYR A 166 -9.21 -5.70 4.84
N SER A 167 -8.14 -5.84 4.04
CA SER A 167 -6.75 -5.90 4.49
C SER A 167 -6.18 -4.52 4.87
N TYR A 168 -6.94 -3.72 5.61
CA TYR A 168 -6.47 -2.44 6.15
C TYR A 168 -5.61 -2.69 7.37
N GLN A 169 -4.44 -2.05 7.42
CA GLN A 169 -3.55 -2.12 8.58
C GLN A 169 -2.91 -0.76 8.83
N LEU A 170 -2.47 -0.56 10.06
CA LEU A 170 -1.72 0.61 10.47
C LEU A 170 -0.48 0.17 11.26
N ALA A 171 0.70 0.70 10.93
CA ALA A 171 1.83 0.63 11.83
C ALA A 171 1.91 1.94 12.61
N TYR A 172 1.93 1.88 13.94
CA TYR A 172 2.02 3.03 14.83
C TYR A 172 3.34 2.98 15.60
N PHE A 173 4.05 4.11 15.62
CA PHE A 173 5.32 4.24 16.31
C PHE A 173 5.28 5.47 17.21
N LYS A 174 5.72 5.28 18.46
CA LYS A 174 5.81 6.35 19.45
C LYS A 174 7.23 6.43 19.97
N GLU A 175 7.89 7.55 19.69
CA GLU A 175 9.15 7.95 20.32
C GLU A 175 8.88 8.96 21.45
N THR A 176 9.89 9.27 22.26
CA THR A 176 9.76 10.18 23.43
C THR A 176 9.23 11.56 23.08
N ILE A 177 9.46 12.05 21.85
CA ILE A 177 9.12 13.41 21.42
C ILE A 177 8.36 13.47 20.07
N SER A 178 8.05 12.33 19.46
CA SER A 178 7.38 12.27 18.16
C SER A 178 6.62 10.97 17.98
N GLU A 179 5.50 11.05 17.27
CA GLU A 179 4.72 9.88 16.85
C GLU A 179 4.70 9.83 15.33
N SER A 180 4.64 8.62 14.80
CA SER A 180 4.45 8.39 13.38
C SER A 180 3.54 7.20 13.12
N ALA A 181 2.96 7.18 11.93
CA ALA A 181 2.08 6.10 11.51
C ALA A 181 2.17 5.85 10.01
N VAL A 182 1.99 4.61 9.61
CA VAL A 182 1.87 4.22 8.20
C VAL A 182 0.60 3.41 8.01
N LEU A 183 -0.30 3.90 7.16
CA LEU A 183 -1.47 3.16 6.73
C LEU A 183 -1.13 2.29 5.53
N PHE A 184 -1.49 1.02 5.60
CA PHE A 184 -1.40 0.06 4.51
C PHE A 184 -2.80 -0.17 3.96
N ARG A 185 -2.99 0.14 2.69
CA ARG A 185 -4.27 0.03 2.00
C ARG A 185 -4.37 -1.32 1.27
N PRO A 186 -5.58 -1.89 1.11
CA PRO A 186 -5.81 -3.10 0.31
C PRO A 186 -5.18 -3.07 -1.09
N ASN A 187 -5.21 -1.92 -1.76
CA ASN A 187 -4.66 -1.74 -3.10
C ASN A 187 -3.12 -1.67 -3.14
N GLY A 188 -2.44 -1.74 -1.98
CA GLY A 188 -0.98 -1.66 -1.85
C GLY A 188 -0.42 -0.26 -1.61
N LEU A 189 -1.26 0.78 -1.64
CA LEU A 189 -0.84 2.12 -1.28
C LEU A 189 -0.41 2.16 0.19
N GLN A 190 0.74 2.78 0.44
CA GLN A 190 1.25 3.06 1.79
C GLN A 190 1.27 4.55 2.04
N MET A 191 0.75 4.97 3.19
CA MET A 191 0.54 6.38 3.50
C MET A 191 1.14 6.71 4.86
N GLY A 192 2.23 7.47 4.85
CA GLY A 192 2.93 7.93 6.05
C GLY A 192 2.36 9.22 6.62
N PHE A 193 2.37 9.30 7.95
CA PHE A 193 1.98 10.45 8.77
C PHE A 193 2.97 10.60 9.93
N ARG A 194 3.20 11.84 10.36
CA ARG A 194 4.03 12.14 11.54
C ARG A 194 3.44 13.29 12.34
N THR A 195 3.82 13.40 13.61
CA THR A 195 3.42 14.55 14.42
C THR A 195 4.41 15.71 14.32
N VAL A 196 3.89 16.94 14.39
CA VAL A 196 4.63 18.15 14.75
C VAL A 196 3.88 18.77 15.93
N GLY A 197 4.45 18.64 17.13
CA GLY A 197 3.67 18.80 18.36
C GLY A 197 2.60 17.70 18.47
N ASP A 198 1.35 18.09 18.71
CA ASP A 198 0.19 17.17 18.76
C ASP A 198 -0.53 17.00 17.41
N GLN A 199 -0.08 17.68 16.35
CA GLN A 199 -0.75 17.68 15.05
C GLN A 199 -0.12 16.66 14.11
N TRP A 200 -0.94 15.75 13.57
CA TRP A 200 -0.54 14.82 12.54
C TRP A 200 -0.50 15.52 11.17
N ILE A 201 0.63 15.38 10.49
CA ILE A 201 0.83 15.87 9.13
C ILE A 201 1.16 14.70 8.20
N PRO A 202 0.55 14.66 7.01
CA PRO A 202 0.82 13.64 6.01
C PRO A 202 2.20 13.83 5.38
N ASP A 203 2.84 12.72 5.01
CA ASP A 203 4.00 12.75 4.13
C ASP A 203 3.61 13.10 2.69
N ILE A 204 4.60 13.46 1.87
CA ILE A 204 4.41 13.64 0.43
C ILE A 204 3.66 12.44 -0.19
N GLY A 205 2.60 12.77 -0.95
CA GLY A 205 1.74 11.79 -1.60
C GLY A 205 0.75 11.06 -0.71
N SER A 206 0.83 11.20 0.62
CA SER A 206 -0.23 10.79 1.54
C SER A 206 -1.35 11.84 1.51
N LYS A 207 -2.61 11.41 1.53
CA LYS A 207 -3.77 12.30 1.67
C LYS A 207 -4.59 11.94 2.91
N GLY A 208 -5.52 12.81 3.31
CA GLY A 208 -6.37 12.57 4.46
C GLY A 208 -5.77 13.09 5.76
N SER A 209 -6.45 12.83 6.87
CA SER A 209 -6.04 13.30 8.19
C SER A 209 -6.04 12.15 9.19
N LEU A 210 -5.06 12.14 10.08
CA LEU A 210 -4.94 11.18 11.17
C LEU A 210 -5.12 11.91 12.50
N THR A 211 -5.80 11.28 13.47
CA THR A 211 -5.91 11.82 14.83
C THR A 211 -5.73 10.71 15.86
N SER A 212 -5.04 11.01 16.97
CA SER A 212 -4.88 10.06 18.07
C SER A 212 -6.17 9.98 18.89
N GLN A 213 -6.60 8.77 19.22
CA GLN A 213 -7.64 8.51 20.21
C GLN A 213 -6.96 8.38 21.56
N LYS A 214 -7.33 9.21 22.53
CA LYS A 214 -6.71 9.23 23.87
C LYS A 214 -7.72 8.80 24.93
N ASP A 215 -7.25 8.06 25.94
CA ASP A 215 -8.01 7.79 27.16
C ASP A 215 -8.07 9.05 28.07
N PRO A 216 -8.84 9.04 29.18
CA PRO A 216 -8.89 10.17 30.11
C PRO A 216 -7.55 10.53 30.77
N ALA A 217 -6.58 9.61 30.79
CA ALA A 217 -5.23 9.86 31.28
C ALA A 217 -4.29 10.43 30.20
N GLY A 218 -4.78 10.59 28.96
CA GLY A 218 -4.03 11.13 27.83
C GLY A 218 -3.22 10.09 27.06
N ASN A 219 -3.32 8.80 27.40
CA ASN A 219 -2.62 7.73 26.67
C ASN A 219 -3.31 7.47 25.34
N VAL A 220 -2.53 7.29 24.28
CA VAL A 220 -3.05 6.92 22.96
C VAL A 220 -3.52 5.46 23.01
N ILE A 221 -4.80 5.24 22.73
CA ILE A 221 -5.48 3.93 22.71
C ILE A 221 -5.90 3.50 21.30
N GLY A 222 -5.66 4.34 20.30
CA GLY A 222 -5.96 4.06 18.91
C GLY A 222 -5.76 5.28 18.02
N LEU A 223 -6.02 5.13 16.73
CA LEU A 223 -5.92 6.21 15.74
C LEU A 223 -7.19 6.26 14.88
N THR A 224 -7.55 7.46 14.44
CA THR A 224 -8.66 7.68 13.49
C THR A 224 -8.13 8.28 12.20
N TYR A 225 -8.34 7.61 11.08
CA TYR A 225 -8.05 8.14 9.76
C TYR A 225 -9.34 8.61 9.09
N LEU A 226 -9.30 9.80 8.49
CA LEU A 226 -10.38 10.32 7.63
C LEU A 226 -9.91 10.26 6.18
N ASP A 227 -10.53 9.36 5.42
CA ASP A 227 -10.28 9.20 3.99
C ASP A 227 -10.86 10.38 3.22
N PRO A 228 -10.05 11.13 2.46
CA PRO A 228 -10.52 12.31 1.72
C PRO A 228 -11.33 11.96 0.47
N GLU A 229 -11.24 10.73 -0.03
CA GLU A 229 -11.92 10.31 -1.27
C GLU A 229 -13.32 9.77 -0.96
N SER A 230 -13.44 8.93 0.08
CA SER A 230 -14.72 8.34 0.49
C SER A 230 -15.45 9.15 1.58
N GLY A 231 -14.73 9.97 2.34
CA GLY A 231 -15.25 10.60 3.56
C GLY A 231 -15.41 9.62 4.73
N ASN A 232 -14.94 8.38 4.58
CA ASN A 232 -15.02 7.36 5.63
C ASN A 232 -14.05 7.67 6.77
N LYS A 233 -14.52 7.40 7.99
CA LYS A 233 -13.71 7.40 9.21
C LYS A 233 -13.33 5.97 9.55
N GLU A 234 -12.04 5.72 9.61
CA GLU A 234 -11.46 4.44 9.94
C GLU A 234 -10.84 4.51 11.33
N ARG A 235 -11.16 3.56 12.21
CA ARG A 235 -10.58 3.48 13.55
C ARG A 235 -9.64 2.30 13.62
N TYR A 236 -8.46 2.51 14.19
CA TYR A 236 -7.43 1.50 14.36
C TYR A 236 -7.05 1.38 15.83
N SER A 237 -6.73 0.16 16.28
CA SER A 237 -6.07 -0.07 17.56
C SER A 237 -4.60 0.39 17.50
N THR A 238 -3.95 0.50 18.67
CA THR A 238 -2.50 0.74 18.74
C THR A 238 -1.66 -0.40 18.16
N ASP A 239 -2.21 -1.62 18.11
CA ASP A 239 -1.57 -2.78 17.49
C ASP A 239 -1.72 -2.81 15.97
N GLY A 240 -2.44 -1.85 15.40
CA GLY A 240 -2.54 -1.65 13.96
C GLY A 240 -3.74 -2.29 13.27
N ASN A 241 -4.60 -2.96 14.02
CA ASN A 241 -5.79 -3.60 13.49
C ASN A 241 -6.90 -2.57 13.25
N ILE A 242 -7.54 -2.61 12.08
CA ILE A 242 -8.74 -1.82 11.83
C ILE A 242 -9.89 -2.33 12.69
N GLN A 243 -10.59 -1.44 13.39
CA GLN A 243 -11.70 -1.77 14.29
C GLN A 243 -13.05 -1.46 13.65
N SER A 244 -13.14 -0.34 12.93
CA SER A 244 -14.37 0.08 12.28
C SER A 244 -14.13 1.01 11.09
N ILE A 245 -15.03 0.96 10.12
CA ILE A 245 -15.16 1.98 9.06
C ILE A 245 -16.56 2.58 9.19
N THR A 246 -16.67 3.89 9.30
CA THR A 246 -17.97 4.59 9.40
C THR A 246 -18.06 5.67 8.34
N ASN A 247 -19.14 5.67 7.55
CA ASN A 247 -19.38 6.71 6.56
C ASN A 247 -20.10 7.92 7.16
N ASN A 248 -20.33 8.97 6.35
CA ASN A 248 -21.04 10.18 6.78
C ASN A 248 -22.54 9.97 7.06
N LEU A 249 -23.10 8.81 6.68
CA LEU A 249 -24.47 8.38 7.03
C LEU A 249 -24.53 7.57 8.33
N SER A 250 -23.41 7.46 9.06
CA SER A 250 -23.27 6.65 10.28
C SER A 250 -23.44 5.14 10.06
N ARG A 251 -23.42 4.68 8.82
CA ARG A 251 -23.33 3.24 8.50
C ARG A 251 -21.94 2.76 8.87
N ALA A 252 -21.86 1.60 9.51
CA ALA A 252 -20.62 1.13 10.10
C ALA A 252 -20.32 -0.30 9.67
N LEU A 253 -19.05 -0.54 9.33
CA LEU A 253 -18.47 -1.87 9.30
C LEU A 253 -17.67 -2.10 10.58
N SER A 254 -17.84 -3.26 11.20
CA SER A 254 -17.05 -3.75 12.33
C SER A 254 -16.17 -4.93 11.91
N PHE A 255 -15.05 -5.09 12.61
CA PHE A 255 -14.01 -6.07 12.30
C PHE A 255 -13.72 -6.90 13.55
N GLU A 256 -13.78 -8.21 13.41
CA GLU A 256 -13.54 -9.18 14.48
C GLU A 256 -12.30 -10.00 14.17
N TYR A 257 -11.40 -10.12 15.15
CA TYR A 257 -10.13 -10.80 15.01
C TYR A 257 -10.06 -12.02 15.91
N SER A 258 -9.36 -13.04 15.45
CA SER A 258 -9.13 -14.26 16.21
C SER A 258 -8.41 -13.97 17.53
N ASP A 259 -8.92 -14.53 18.61
CA ASP A 259 -8.40 -14.41 19.96
C ASP A 259 -8.20 -15.79 20.61
N ASN A 260 -7.92 -15.84 21.91
CA ASN A 260 -7.69 -17.10 22.63
C ASN A 260 -8.92 -18.02 22.68
N SER A 261 -10.12 -17.51 22.36
CA SER A 261 -11.35 -18.29 22.28
C SER A 261 -11.62 -18.85 20.88
N THR A 262 -10.90 -18.36 19.87
CA THR A 262 -11.10 -18.76 18.47
C THR A 262 -10.55 -20.16 18.22
N PRO A 263 -11.35 -21.10 17.68
CA PRO A 263 -10.86 -22.44 17.37
C PRO A 263 -9.75 -22.42 16.31
N GLY A 264 -8.73 -23.28 16.49
CA GLY A 264 -7.63 -23.43 15.52
C GLY A 264 -8.07 -23.82 14.11
N SER A 265 -9.26 -24.41 13.96
CA SER A 265 -9.89 -24.72 12.67
C SER A 265 -10.45 -23.49 11.94
N VAL A 266 -10.65 -22.36 12.63
CA VAL A 266 -11.05 -21.08 12.05
C VAL A 266 -9.81 -20.27 11.73
N ALA A 267 -8.94 -20.10 12.71
CA ALA A 267 -7.71 -19.32 12.59
C ALA A 267 -6.55 -20.03 13.31
N PRO A 268 -5.40 -20.26 12.66
CA PRO A 268 -4.26 -20.96 13.27
C PRO A 268 -3.44 -20.08 14.24
N SER A 269 -3.71 -18.78 14.30
CA SER A 269 -3.05 -17.85 15.21
C SER A 269 -3.94 -16.68 15.55
N LEU A 270 -3.67 -16.02 16.68
CA LEU A 270 -4.33 -14.79 17.11
C LEU A 270 -4.13 -13.64 16.10
N GLY A 271 -5.02 -12.64 16.14
CA GLY A 271 -4.91 -11.41 15.35
C GLY A 271 -5.27 -11.52 13.87
N LEU A 272 -5.83 -12.63 13.39
CA LEU A 272 -6.34 -12.78 12.02
C LEU A 272 -7.78 -12.27 11.93
N LEU A 273 -8.13 -11.54 10.86
CA LEU A 273 -9.49 -11.02 10.65
C LEU A 273 -10.45 -12.18 10.35
N ILE A 274 -11.29 -12.57 11.29
CA ILE A 274 -12.19 -13.72 11.14
C ILE A 274 -13.60 -13.33 10.71
N LYS A 275 -14.01 -12.08 10.89
CA LYS A 275 -15.33 -11.62 10.46
C LYS A 275 -15.37 -10.11 10.24
N ILE A 276 -16.14 -9.71 9.23
CA ILE A 276 -16.62 -8.34 9.06
C ILE A 276 -18.14 -8.32 9.09
N SER A 277 -18.74 -7.29 9.68
CA SER A 277 -20.20 -7.13 9.73
C SER A 277 -20.60 -5.67 9.52
N ASP A 278 -21.76 -5.43 8.90
CA ASP A 278 -22.37 -4.11 8.89
C ASP A 278 -23.41 -3.93 10.00
N ASP A 279 -23.91 -2.70 10.14
CA ASP A 279 -24.95 -2.32 11.11
C ASP A 279 -26.37 -2.79 10.74
N LEU A 280 -26.56 -3.58 9.66
CA LEU A 280 -27.81 -4.30 9.36
C LEU A 280 -27.70 -5.81 9.61
N GLY A 281 -26.53 -6.29 10.05
CA GLY A 281 -26.29 -7.71 10.32
C GLY A 281 -25.78 -8.51 9.13
N HIS A 282 -25.50 -7.88 7.99
CA HIS A 282 -24.79 -8.54 6.91
C HIS A 282 -23.36 -8.83 7.33
N SER A 283 -22.81 -9.99 6.96
CA SER A 283 -21.45 -10.34 7.35
C SER A 283 -20.74 -11.24 6.35
N ILE A 284 -19.40 -11.21 6.41
CA ILE A 284 -18.52 -12.17 5.75
C ILE A 284 -17.55 -12.69 6.81
N SER A 285 -17.50 -14.01 6.98
CA SER A 285 -16.58 -14.70 7.88
C SER A 285 -15.48 -15.40 7.10
N PHE A 286 -14.28 -15.48 7.68
CA PHE A 286 -13.09 -16.06 7.08
C PHE A 286 -12.57 -17.25 7.88
N THR A 287 -12.11 -18.29 7.18
CA THR A 287 -11.27 -19.33 7.77
C THR A 287 -9.93 -19.39 7.06
N TYR A 288 -8.92 -19.88 7.76
CA TYR A 288 -7.51 -19.82 7.33
C TYR A 288 -6.89 -21.20 7.20
N ASN A 289 -5.94 -21.34 6.28
CA ASN A 289 -5.03 -22.48 6.24
C ASN A 289 -3.88 -22.32 7.25
N GLN A 290 -3.02 -23.34 7.38
CA GLN A 290 -1.90 -23.32 8.33
C GLN A 290 -0.88 -22.20 8.06
N ASP A 291 -0.76 -21.75 6.80
CA ASP A 291 0.10 -20.64 6.39
C ASP A 291 -0.52 -19.26 6.64
N LYS A 292 -1.67 -19.20 7.34
CA LYS A 292 -2.40 -17.98 7.67
C LYS A 292 -2.93 -17.24 6.43
N ASN A 293 -3.20 -17.98 5.35
CA ASN A 293 -3.92 -17.45 4.20
C ASN A 293 -5.41 -17.84 4.29
N ILE A 294 -6.31 -16.94 3.88
CA ILE A 294 -7.76 -17.18 3.85
C ILE A 294 -8.02 -18.38 2.95
N ALA A 295 -8.50 -19.47 3.52
CA ALA A 295 -8.91 -20.67 2.79
C ALA A 295 -10.35 -20.58 2.31
N LYS A 296 -11.21 -19.89 3.07
CA LYS A 296 -12.64 -19.77 2.76
C LYS A 296 -13.19 -18.44 3.26
N ALA A 297 -14.05 -17.83 2.45
CA ALA A 297 -14.94 -16.75 2.88
C ALA A 297 -16.39 -17.26 2.83
N THR A 298 -17.22 -16.90 3.82
CA THR A 298 -18.62 -17.34 3.93
C THR A 298 -19.51 -16.14 4.26
N ASN A 299 -20.60 -15.94 3.53
CA ASN A 299 -21.57 -14.88 3.83
C ASN A 299 -22.53 -15.28 4.97
N ASP A 300 -23.36 -14.32 5.40
CA ASP A 300 -24.42 -14.48 6.40
C ASP A 300 -25.49 -15.53 6.04
N SER A 301 -25.63 -15.85 4.74
CA SER A 301 -26.54 -16.87 4.22
C SER A 301 -25.91 -18.27 4.10
N GLY A 302 -24.61 -18.41 4.39
CA GLY A 302 -23.86 -19.67 4.33
C GLY A 302 -23.24 -20.01 2.96
N GLU A 303 -23.44 -19.18 1.94
CA GLU A 303 -22.73 -19.31 0.66
C GLU A 303 -21.25 -19.00 0.85
N ASN A 304 -20.39 -19.66 0.09
CA ASN A 304 -18.96 -19.56 0.30
C ASN A 304 -18.12 -19.60 -0.98
N ILE A 305 -16.96 -18.98 -0.89
CA ILE A 305 -15.90 -19.00 -1.90
C ILE A 305 -14.65 -19.59 -1.25
N ASN A 306 -14.02 -20.54 -1.95
CA ASN A 306 -12.83 -21.25 -1.46
C ASN A 306 -11.59 -20.84 -2.25
N TYR A 307 -10.47 -20.72 -1.56
CA TYR A 307 -9.21 -20.21 -2.09
C TYR A 307 -8.11 -21.27 -1.97
N GLY A 308 -7.49 -21.62 -3.10
CA GLY A 308 -6.45 -22.62 -3.21
C GLY A 308 -5.06 -21.99 -3.39
N TYR A 309 -4.07 -22.53 -2.70
CA TYR A 309 -2.69 -22.03 -2.71
C TYR A 309 -1.70 -23.12 -3.12
N ASP A 310 -0.62 -22.71 -3.79
CA ASP A 310 0.54 -23.59 -3.98
C ASP A 310 1.43 -23.63 -2.72
N THR A 311 2.46 -24.50 -2.74
CA THR A 311 3.42 -24.66 -1.64
C THR A 311 4.29 -23.43 -1.38
N THR A 312 4.34 -22.48 -2.32
CA THR A 312 5.06 -21.21 -2.15
C THR A 312 4.16 -20.11 -1.59
N GLY A 313 2.86 -20.38 -1.46
CA GLY A 313 1.85 -19.46 -0.94
C GLY A 313 1.30 -18.51 -2.00
N ASN A 314 1.35 -18.84 -3.29
CA ASN A 314 0.62 -18.11 -4.32
C ASN A 314 -0.83 -18.61 -4.40
N LEU A 315 -1.77 -17.69 -4.54
CA LEU A 315 -3.18 -18.02 -4.78
C LEU A 315 -3.32 -18.56 -6.21
N ILE A 316 -3.54 -19.86 -6.37
CA ILE A 316 -3.63 -20.54 -7.67
C ILE A 316 -5.05 -20.80 -8.14
N ALA A 317 -6.04 -20.80 -7.23
CA ALA A 317 -7.43 -21.07 -7.58
C ALA A 317 -8.44 -20.35 -6.67
N VAL A 318 -9.56 -19.94 -7.26
CA VAL A 318 -10.74 -19.43 -6.54
C VAL A 318 -11.94 -20.22 -7.03
N HIS A 319 -12.61 -20.92 -6.13
CA HIS A 319 -13.77 -21.78 -6.42
C HIS A 319 -15.06 -21.10 -5.97
N TYR A 320 -15.97 -20.90 -6.93
CA TYR A 320 -17.26 -20.22 -6.71
C TYR A 320 -18.39 -21.23 -6.40
N PRO A 321 -19.51 -20.78 -5.79
CA PRO A 321 -20.66 -21.64 -5.46
C PRO A 321 -21.26 -22.41 -6.64
N ASP A 322 -21.13 -21.90 -7.86
CA ASP A 322 -21.61 -22.54 -9.09
C ASP A 322 -20.63 -23.56 -9.68
N ASN A 323 -19.65 -24.02 -8.89
CA ASN A 323 -18.62 -24.99 -9.24
C ASN A 323 -17.65 -24.56 -10.35
N THR A 324 -17.73 -23.33 -10.82
CA THR A 324 -16.69 -22.77 -11.69
C THR A 324 -15.50 -22.26 -10.88
N SER A 325 -14.39 -21.99 -11.55
CA SER A 325 -13.19 -21.46 -10.89
C SER A 325 -12.42 -20.48 -11.75
N MET A 326 -11.79 -19.50 -11.11
CA MET A 326 -10.70 -18.72 -11.70
C MET A 326 -9.37 -19.38 -11.31
N GLN A 327 -8.39 -19.44 -12.22
CA GLN A 327 -7.05 -19.94 -11.91
C GLN A 327 -5.98 -18.90 -12.23
N TYR A 328 -4.90 -18.94 -11.44
CA TYR A 328 -3.79 -18.00 -11.55
C TYR A 328 -2.48 -18.77 -11.76
N LEU A 329 -1.75 -18.38 -12.79
CA LEU A 329 -0.48 -18.98 -13.18
C LEU A 329 0.66 -18.07 -12.72
N TYR A 330 1.71 -18.66 -12.17
CA TYR A 330 2.88 -17.94 -11.68
C TYR A 330 4.15 -18.54 -12.24
N ASN A 331 5.12 -17.66 -12.49
CA ASN A 331 6.50 -18.03 -12.77
C ASN A 331 6.69 -19.07 -13.88
N GLU A 332 5.81 -19.08 -14.88
CA GLU A 332 5.99 -19.90 -16.07
C GLU A 332 7.36 -19.59 -16.70
N PRO A 333 8.27 -20.58 -16.85
CA PRO A 333 9.68 -20.31 -17.20
C PRO A 333 9.90 -19.53 -18.50
N SER A 334 8.96 -19.59 -19.45
CA SER A 334 9.02 -18.83 -20.70
C SER A 334 8.57 -17.37 -20.56
N MET A 335 7.99 -17.00 -19.42
CA MET A 335 7.37 -15.70 -19.17
C MET A 335 8.15 -14.86 -18.16
N VAL A 336 9.08 -15.47 -17.43
CA VAL A 336 9.88 -14.79 -16.40
C VAL A 336 11.36 -15.03 -16.62
N ALA A 337 12.17 -14.06 -16.23
CA ALA A 337 13.58 -14.30 -16.05
C ALA A 337 13.83 -15.13 -14.77
N VAL A 338 14.98 -15.81 -14.71
CA VAL A 338 15.37 -16.57 -13.52
C VAL A 338 15.50 -15.63 -12.32
N GLY A 339 14.97 -16.04 -11.16
CA GLY A 339 15.13 -15.33 -9.90
C GLY A 339 14.01 -14.35 -9.55
N THR A 340 12.94 -14.26 -10.33
CA THR A 340 11.75 -13.46 -9.95
C THR A 340 10.69 -14.36 -9.31
N PRO A 341 10.52 -14.43 -7.98
CA PRO A 341 9.49 -15.27 -7.37
C PRO A 341 8.10 -14.60 -7.41
N ASN A 342 7.04 -15.42 -7.36
CA ASN A 342 5.64 -15.02 -7.20
C ASN A 342 5.08 -14.06 -8.29
N SER A 343 5.65 -14.07 -9.49
CA SER A 343 5.21 -13.21 -10.60
C SER A 343 3.98 -13.82 -11.28
N LEU A 344 2.87 -13.09 -11.30
CA LEU A 344 1.63 -13.52 -11.95
C LEU A 344 1.80 -13.53 -13.48
N THR A 345 1.98 -14.70 -14.08
CA THR A 345 2.20 -14.84 -15.53
C THR A 345 0.91 -15.04 -16.30
N GLY A 346 -0.18 -15.47 -15.67
CA GLY A 346 -1.46 -15.59 -16.38
C GLY A 346 -2.70 -15.79 -15.51
N ILE A 347 -3.86 -15.60 -16.13
CA ILE A 347 -5.17 -15.89 -15.58
C ILE A 347 -5.93 -16.81 -16.53
N ILE A 348 -6.46 -17.90 -16.01
CA ILE A 348 -7.45 -18.75 -16.68
C ILE A 348 -8.82 -18.38 -16.12
N ASP A 349 -9.74 -18.02 -17.01
CA ASP A 349 -11.08 -17.60 -16.64
C ASP A 349 -11.98 -18.79 -16.24
N ARG A 350 -13.23 -18.47 -15.90
CA ARG A 350 -14.24 -19.46 -15.48
C ARG A 350 -14.69 -20.41 -16.60
N ASN A 351 -14.31 -20.15 -17.86
CA ASN A 351 -14.53 -21.04 -19.01
C ASN A 351 -13.33 -21.96 -19.29
N GLY A 352 -12.26 -21.88 -18.50
CA GLY A 352 -11.04 -22.64 -18.71
C GLY A 352 -10.14 -22.06 -19.81
N VAL A 353 -10.38 -20.82 -20.24
CA VAL A 353 -9.59 -20.15 -21.27
C VAL A 353 -8.57 -19.22 -20.62
N ARG A 354 -7.32 -19.23 -21.09
CA ARG A 354 -6.33 -18.25 -20.66
C ARG A 354 -6.74 -16.86 -21.15
N PHE A 355 -7.26 -16.06 -20.26
CA PHE A 355 -7.79 -14.73 -20.53
C PHE A 355 -6.68 -13.66 -20.57
N ALA A 356 -5.63 -13.80 -19.77
CA ALA A 356 -4.56 -12.79 -19.69
C ALA A 356 -3.17 -13.39 -19.46
N SER A 357 -2.15 -12.70 -19.97
CA SER A 357 -0.74 -13.10 -19.92
C SER A 357 0.20 -11.92 -19.64
N TRP A 358 1.25 -12.16 -18.85
CA TRP A 358 2.28 -11.16 -18.54
C TRP A 358 3.68 -11.75 -18.55
N THR A 359 4.64 -10.96 -19.01
CA THR A 359 6.07 -11.31 -18.96
C THR A 359 6.84 -10.32 -18.10
N TYR A 360 8.01 -10.73 -17.60
CA TYR A 360 8.81 -9.98 -16.63
C TYR A 360 10.30 -9.98 -16.95
N ASP A 361 10.99 -8.90 -16.59
CA ASP A 361 12.45 -8.84 -16.60
C ASP A 361 13.08 -9.45 -15.32
N GLN A 362 14.41 -9.44 -15.23
CA GLN A 362 15.17 -9.97 -14.08
C GLN A 362 14.92 -9.24 -12.75
N LEU A 363 14.34 -8.03 -12.79
CA LEU A 363 14.01 -7.24 -11.61
C LEU A 363 12.52 -7.41 -11.22
N GLY A 364 11.79 -8.32 -11.87
CA GLY A 364 10.36 -8.53 -11.62
C GLY A 364 9.47 -7.42 -12.19
N ARG A 365 9.98 -6.58 -13.09
CA ARG A 365 9.20 -5.53 -13.75
C ARG A 365 8.51 -6.10 -15.00
N GLY A 366 7.24 -5.75 -15.19
CA GLY A 366 6.43 -6.26 -16.30
C GLY A 366 6.89 -5.75 -17.67
N LEU A 367 7.25 -6.66 -18.57
CA LEU A 367 7.69 -6.37 -19.94
C LEU A 367 6.55 -6.40 -20.96
N SER A 368 5.50 -7.19 -20.71
CA SER A 368 4.32 -7.24 -21.58
C SER A 368 3.04 -7.56 -20.80
N SER A 369 1.91 -7.13 -21.37
CA SER A 369 0.56 -7.42 -20.88
C SER A 369 -0.34 -7.62 -22.08
N GLU A 370 -1.11 -8.70 -22.12
CA GLU A 370 -2.07 -8.98 -23.20
C GLU A 370 -3.22 -9.86 -22.70
N HIS A 371 -4.36 -9.77 -23.39
CA HIS A 371 -5.45 -10.74 -23.27
C HIS A 371 -5.31 -11.88 -24.30
N ALA A 372 -6.25 -12.82 -24.26
CA ALA A 372 -6.36 -13.92 -25.21
C ALA A 372 -6.23 -13.43 -26.67
N GLY A 373 -5.41 -14.13 -27.46
CA GLY A 373 -5.18 -13.79 -28.88
C GLY A 373 -4.39 -12.49 -29.10
N SER A 374 -3.57 -12.06 -28.14
CA SER A 374 -2.82 -10.79 -28.18
C SER A 374 -3.70 -9.54 -28.26
N ALA A 375 -4.97 -9.66 -27.85
CA ALA A 375 -5.83 -8.50 -27.66
C ALA A 375 -5.23 -7.55 -26.62
N GLU A 376 -5.31 -6.24 -26.87
CA GLU A 376 -4.81 -5.18 -25.99
C GLU A 376 -3.31 -5.32 -25.62
N ARG A 377 -2.53 -6.00 -26.47
CA ARG A 377 -1.12 -6.24 -26.19
C ARG A 377 -0.35 -4.93 -26.05
N VAL A 378 0.32 -4.78 -24.92
CA VAL A 378 1.30 -3.72 -24.69
C VAL A 378 2.66 -4.30 -24.33
N THR A 379 3.72 -3.59 -24.67
CA THR A 379 5.08 -3.87 -24.20
C THR A 379 5.68 -2.66 -23.50
N LEU A 380 6.54 -2.90 -22.51
CA LEU A 380 7.23 -1.88 -21.75
C LEU A 380 8.74 -2.05 -21.91
N ALA A 381 9.43 -0.96 -22.15
CA ALA A 381 10.88 -0.87 -22.13
C ALA A 381 11.31 0.15 -21.08
N TYR A 382 12.17 -0.28 -20.15
CA TYR A 382 12.75 0.57 -19.12
C TYR A 382 14.10 1.08 -19.59
N ASN A 383 14.20 2.38 -19.84
CA ASN A 383 15.36 3.00 -20.47
C ASN A 383 16.43 3.37 -19.45
N ALA A 384 17.69 3.49 -19.90
CA ALA A 384 18.83 3.84 -19.05
C ALA A 384 18.74 5.25 -18.45
N ASP A 385 17.98 6.15 -19.08
CA ASP A 385 17.69 7.50 -18.57
C ASP A 385 16.59 7.53 -17.49
N GLY A 386 16.06 6.35 -17.10
CA GLY A 386 15.01 6.20 -16.10
C GLY A 386 13.58 6.37 -16.63
N SER A 387 13.42 6.68 -17.93
CA SER A 387 12.12 6.74 -18.60
C SER A 387 11.56 5.34 -18.92
N THR A 388 10.26 5.26 -19.14
CA THR A 388 9.59 4.02 -19.59
C THR A 388 8.94 4.26 -20.94
N THR A 389 9.24 3.43 -21.94
CA THR A 389 8.53 3.43 -23.23
C THR A 389 7.47 2.34 -23.23
N ILE A 390 6.22 2.72 -23.43
CA ILE A 390 5.10 1.79 -23.64
C ILE A 390 4.81 1.73 -25.13
N THR A 391 4.73 0.53 -25.69
CA THR A 391 4.29 0.30 -27.08
C THR A 391 2.95 -0.42 -27.05
N ASN A 392 1.93 0.12 -27.73
CA ASN A 392 0.61 -0.50 -27.81
C ASN A 392 0.51 -1.55 -28.94
N GLU A 393 -0.66 -2.15 -29.09
CA GLU A 393 -0.96 -3.22 -30.04
C GLU A 393 -0.82 -2.77 -31.51
N TYR A 394 -0.89 -1.47 -31.76
CA TYR A 394 -0.70 -0.84 -33.08
C TYR A 394 0.77 -0.42 -33.33
N GLY A 395 1.70 -0.76 -32.45
CA GLY A 395 3.11 -0.36 -32.53
C GLY A 395 3.38 1.10 -32.19
N LYS A 396 2.38 1.83 -31.68
CA LYS A 396 2.50 3.23 -31.28
C LYS A 396 3.22 3.32 -29.94
N LYS A 397 4.18 4.24 -29.85
CA LYS A 397 5.04 4.41 -28.68
C LYS A 397 4.65 5.65 -27.89
N ALA A 398 4.65 5.52 -26.57
CA ALA A 398 4.57 6.61 -25.62
C ALA A 398 5.72 6.51 -24.61
N VAL A 399 6.45 7.60 -24.41
CA VAL A 399 7.61 7.71 -23.51
C VAL A 399 7.21 8.51 -22.29
N TYR A 400 7.29 7.89 -21.13
CA TYR A 400 6.98 8.45 -19.84
C TYR A 400 8.29 8.84 -19.14
N ARG A 401 8.44 10.12 -18.80
CA ARG A 401 9.57 10.64 -18.05
C ARG A 401 9.15 11.09 -16.68
N TYR A 402 10.10 11.03 -15.75
CA TYR A 402 9.80 11.18 -14.35
C TYR A 402 10.87 11.99 -13.63
N GLU A 403 10.47 12.57 -12.50
CA GLU A 403 11.39 13.04 -11.47
C GLU A 403 11.11 12.31 -10.16
N VAL A 404 12.09 12.30 -9.26
CA VAL A 404 11.91 11.77 -7.90
C VAL A 404 11.93 12.94 -6.94
N LEU A 405 10.81 13.16 -6.26
CA LEU A 405 10.68 14.15 -5.20
C LEU A 405 10.46 13.43 -3.87
N GLN A 406 11.44 13.50 -2.97
CA GLN A 406 11.39 12.87 -1.63
C GLN A 406 10.99 11.37 -1.69
N GLY A 407 11.62 10.62 -2.60
CA GLY A 407 11.36 9.18 -2.80
C GLY A 407 10.10 8.85 -3.59
N LYS A 408 9.23 9.82 -3.91
CA LYS A 408 8.06 9.63 -4.79
C LYS A 408 8.44 9.91 -6.24
N LYS A 409 8.19 8.96 -7.13
CA LYS A 409 8.33 9.13 -8.58
C LYS A 409 7.11 9.87 -9.13
N LEU A 410 7.34 10.96 -9.85
CA LEU A 410 6.31 11.88 -10.37
C LEU A 410 6.47 11.98 -11.90
N LEU A 411 5.37 11.93 -12.64
CA LEU A 411 5.36 11.99 -14.11
C LEU A 411 5.60 13.43 -14.57
N THR A 412 6.70 13.71 -15.27
CA THR A 412 7.04 15.08 -15.72
C THR A 412 6.74 15.31 -17.19
N SER A 413 6.88 14.29 -18.03
CA SER A 413 6.41 14.35 -19.41
C SER A 413 5.91 13.01 -19.92
N LEU A 414 4.98 13.09 -20.85
CA LEU A 414 4.50 11.99 -21.65
C LEU A 414 4.57 12.40 -23.11
N GLU A 415 5.39 11.72 -23.91
CA GLU A 415 5.61 12.04 -25.32
C GLU A 415 5.22 10.86 -26.21
N GLY A 416 4.63 11.12 -27.36
CA GLY A 416 4.28 10.08 -28.34
C GLY A 416 2.83 10.14 -28.79
N GLU A 417 2.40 9.06 -29.42
CA GLU A 417 1.06 8.97 -29.99
C GLU A 417 0.04 8.61 -28.90
N PRO A 418 -1.12 9.30 -28.86
CA PRO A 418 -2.18 8.95 -27.92
C PRO A 418 -2.64 7.51 -28.15
N THR A 419 -2.88 6.80 -27.05
CA THR A 419 -3.43 5.44 -27.06
C THR A 419 -4.84 5.45 -26.46
N PRO A 420 -5.69 4.44 -26.73
CA PRO A 420 -7.03 4.36 -26.13
C PRO A 420 -7.01 4.49 -24.59
N ASN A 421 -6.00 3.91 -23.95
CA ASN A 421 -5.82 3.94 -22.50
C ASN A 421 -5.04 5.18 -22.00
N CYS A 422 -4.49 5.99 -22.91
CA CYS A 422 -3.74 7.19 -22.59
C CYS A 422 -3.88 8.26 -23.70
N PRO A 423 -5.04 8.95 -23.78
CA PRO A 423 -5.31 9.94 -24.82
C PRO A 423 -4.54 11.26 -24.63
N ALA A 424 -3.88 11.45 -23.49
CA ALA A 424 -3.19 12.69 -23.11
C ALA A 424 -1.69 12.69 -23.42
N SER A 425 -1.26 11.97 -24.46
CA SER A 425 0.15 11.98 -24.90
C SER A 425 0.58 13.35 -25.42
N ASN A 426 1.88 13.66 -25.37
CA ASN A 426 2.46 14.99 -25.57
C ASN A 426 2.01 16.01 -24.50
N SER A 427 2.10 15.62 -23.23
CA SER A 427 1.81 16.50 -22.10
C SER A 427 3.02 16.66 -21.18
N THR A 428 3.12 17.81 -20.50
CA THR A 428 4.12 18.04 -19.45
C THR A 428 3.44 18.43 -18.15
N PHE A 429 4.12 18.13 -17.04
CA PHE A 429 3.61 18.35 -15.69
C PHE A 429 4.74 18.89 -14.82
N THR A 430 4.38 19.80 -13.91
CA THR A 430 5.28 20.25 -12.85
C THR A 430 4.61 20.11 -11.50
N TYR A 431 5.42 20.01 -10.45
CA TYR A 431 4.94 19.79 -9.10
C TYR A 431 5.47 20.86 -8.14
N ASP A 432 4.72 21.11 -7.07
CA ASP A 432 5.20 21.93 -5.95
C ASP A 432 6.12 21.14 -5.02
N THR A 433 6.58 21.77 -3.94
CA THR A 433 7.50 21.14 -2.97
C THR A 433 6.85 20.01 -2.17
N GLN A 434 5.52 19.91 -2.17
CA GLN A 434 4.73 18.84 -1.55
C GLN A 434 4.35 17.74 -2.56
N GLY A 435 4.82 17.82 -3.80
CA GLY A 435 4.51 16.85 -4.86
C GLY A 435 3.06 16.91 -5.35
N LEU A 436 2.38 18.05 -5.15
CA LEU A 436 1.07 18.33 -5.74
C LEU A 436 1.25 18.94 -7.13
N LEU A 437 0.35 18.62 -8.06
CA LEU A 437 0.44 19.05 -9.45
C LEU A 437 0.32 20.58 -9.54
N LYS A 438 1.35 21.29 -9.96
CA LYS A 438 1.38 22.75 -10.06
C LYS A 438 0.97 23.25 -11.44
N THR A 439 1.47 22.60 -12.48
CA THR A 439 1.06 22.89 -13.87
C THR A 439 0.89 21.63 -14.67
N LYS A 440 0.02 21.70 -15.69
CA LYS A 440 -0.13 20.71 -16.74
C LYS A 440 -0.20 21.45 -18.08
N THR A 441 0.63 21.09 -19.04
CA THR A 441 0.50 21.54 -20.42
C THR A 441 0.01 20.37 -21.26
N ASP A 442 -1.10 20.54 -21.97
CA ASP A 442 -1.65 19.50 -22.85
C ASP A 442 -0.96 19.46 -24.22
N ALA A 443 -1.33 18.49 -25.05
CA ALA A 443 -0.81 18.31 -26.42
C ALA A 443 -1.07 19.49 -27.36
N LYS A 444 -2.04 20.35 -27.04
CA LYS A 444 -2.37 21.56 -27.80
C LYS A 444 -1.61 22.79 -27.29
N GLY A 445 -0.76 22.62 -26.27
CA GLY A 445 -0.03 23.72 -25.63
C GLY A 445 -0.88 24.50 -24.61
N ASN A 446 -2.09 24.05 -24.28
CA ASN A 446 -2.90 24.73 -23.27
C ASN A 446 -2.32 24.47 -21.89
N LEU A 447 -1.94 25.56 -21.21
CA LEU A 447 -1.44 25.51 -19.85
C LEU A 447 -2.61 25.52 -18.85
N THR A 448 -2.65 24.54 -17.95
CA THR A 448 -3.47 24.54 -16.75
C THR A 448 -2.59 24.73 -15.53
N THR A 449 -2.94 25.67 -14.64
CA THR A 449 -2.24 25.91 -13.38
C THR A 449 -3.15 25.59 -12.19
N TYR A 450 -2.56 25.17 -11.08
CA TYR A 450 -3.27 24.75 -9.88
C TYR A 450 -2.66 25.39 -8.63
N ASP A 451 -3.51 25.78 -7.69
CA ASP A 451 -3.13 26.22 -6.34
C ASP A 451 -3.83 25.36 -5.30
N TYR A 452 -3.20 25.20 -4.13
CA TYR A 452 -3.67 24.37 -3.04
C TYR A 452 -3.62 25.12 -1.70
N ASN A 453 -4.46 24.71 -0.76
CA ASN A 453 -4.33 25.11 0.64
C ASN A 453 -3.34 24.20 1.40
N ASP A 454 -3.07 24.52 2.67
CA ASP A 454 -2.16 23.77 3.53
C ASP A 454 -2.59 22.31 3.79
N ARG A 455 -3.85 21.96 3.52
CA ARG A 455 -4.37 20.57 3.56
C ARG A 455 -4.17 19.82 2.25
N GLY A 456 -3.54 20.44 1.24
CA GLY A 456 -3.32 19.88 -0.09
C GLY A 456 -4.58 19.83 -0.96
N LEU A 457 -5.61 20.62 -0.65
CA LEU A 457 -6.86 20.68 -1.42
C LEU A 457 -6.81 21.81 -2.44
N GLU A 458 -7.18 21.51 -3.68
CA GLU A 458 -7.17 22.46 -4.81
C GLU A 458 -8.08 23.65 -4.51
N THR A 459 -7.51 24.84 -4.35
CA THR A 459 -8.24 26.09 -4.12
C THR A 459 -8.47 26.87 -5.41
N SER A 460 -7.62 26.68 -6.41
CA SER A 460 -7.74 27.32 -7.70
C SER A 460 -7.24 26.41 -8.82
N ARG A 461 -7.93 26.46 -9.95
CA ARG A 461 -7.48 25.89 -11.22
C ARG A 461 -7.74 26.90 -12.31
N THR A 462 -6.71 27.29 -13.05
CA THR A 462 -6.86 28.11 -14.24
C THR A 462 -6.49 27.30 -15.46
N GLU A 463 -7.46 27.03 -16.32
CA GLU A 463 -7.25 26.33 -17.59
C GLU A 463 -7.02 27.32 -18.72
N ALA A 464 -6.26 26.91 -19.75
CA ALA A 464 -5.82 27.77 -20.85
C ALA A 464 -5.17 29.09 -20.35
N SER A 465 -4.43 28.99 -19.23
CA SER A 465 -3.77 30.09 -18.54
C SER A 465 -2.85 30.87 -19.48
N GLY A 466 -2.92 32.20 -19.41
CA GLY A 466 -2.17 33.09 -20.30
C GLY A 466 -2.78 33.29 -21.70
N THR A 467 -3.92 32.64 -22.01
CA THR A 467 -4.63 32.83 -23.29
C THR A 467 -5.93 33.61 -23.11
N ALA A 468 -6.54 34.07 -24.21
CA ALA A 468 -7.85 34.71 -24.19
C ALA A 468 -9.01 33.75 -23.83
N GLN A 469 -8.78 32.43 -23.84
CA GLN A 469 -9.76 31.42 -23.43
C GLN A 469 -9.60 31.00 -21.96
N ALA A 470 -8.75 31.70 -21.18
CA ALA A 470 -8.46 31.34 -19.80
C ALA A 470 -9.75 31.28 -18.96
N ARG A 471 -9.92 30.18 -18.23
CA ARG A 471 -11.04 29.99 -17.28
C ARG A 471 -10.51 29.58 -15.92
N THR A 472 -10.91 30.31 -14.89
CA THR A 472 -10.53 30.03 -13.51
C THR A 472 -11.70 29.44 -12.73
N ILE A 473 -11.45 28.30 -12.09
CA ILE A 473 -12.33 27.67 -11.11
C ILE A 473 -11.69 27.87 -9.73
N ALA A 474 -12.40 28.51 -8.82
CA ALA A 474 -11.99 28.64 -7.41
C ALA A 474 -12.83 27.73 -6.52
N THR A 475 -12.21 27.02 -5.59
CA THR A 475 -12.89 26.11 -4.65
C THR A 475 -12.57 26.51 -3.21
N GLU A 476 -13.62 26.72 -2.43
CA GLU A 476 -13.56 26.84 -0.97
C GLU A 476 -13.93 25.50 -0.34
N TRP A 477 -13.24 25.15 0.75
CA TRP A 477 -13.35 23.84 1.40
C TRP A 477 -13.81 23.97 2.84
N HIS A 478 -14.50 22.95 3.33
CA HIS A 478 -14.83 22.81 4.74
C HIS A 478 -13.53 22.79 5.58
N PRO A 479 -13.48 23.47 6.75
CA PRO A 479 -12.23 23.65 7.51
C PRO A 479 -11.58 22.32 7.92
N THR A 480 -12.39 21.32 8.29
CA THR A 480 -11.90 20.03 8.83
C THR A 480 -12.27 18.81 7.99
N LEU A 481 -13.20 18.95 7.03
CA LEU A 481 -13.68 17.83 6.20
C LEU A 481 -13.14 18.01 4.78
N TYR A 482 -13.18 16.93 4.00
CA TYR A 482 -12.76 16.93 2.60
C TYR A 482 -13.95 17.23 1.67
N LEU A 483 -14.74 18.25 2.04
CA LEU A 483 -15.98 18.63 1.37
C LEU A 483 -15.88 20.07 0.84
N LYS A 484 -16.32 20.30 -0.39
CA LYS A 484 -16.33 21.63 -1.01
C LYS A 484 -17.49 22.44 -0.44
N THR A 485 -17.24 23.64 0.07
CA THR A 485 -18.32 24.53 0.54
C THR A 485 -18.77 25.49 -0.56
N LYS A 486 -17.89 25.86 -1.49
CA LYS A 486 -18.22 26.71 -2.63
C LYS A 486 -17.31 26.44 -3.82
N VAL A 487 -17.87 26.46 -5.01
CA VAL A 487 -17.15 26.38 -6.29
C VAL A 487 -17.58 27.56 -7.14
N THR A 488 -16.63 28.39 -7.54
CA THR A 488 -16.83 29.56 -8.40
C THR A 488 -16.23 29.24 -9.76
N GLU A 489 -17.09 29.11 -10.77
CA GLU A 489 -16.76 28.95 -12.18
C GLU A 489 -16.95 30.29 -12.93
N PRO A 490 -16.57 30.39 -14.21
CA PRO A 490 -16.75 31.62 -14.98
C PRO A 490 -18.20 32.10 -15.07
N ASP A 491 -19.15 31.18 -15.20
CA ASP A 491 -20.56 31.42 -15.50
C ASP A 491 -21.51 31.09 -14.34
N ARG A 492 -21.01 30.46 -13.29
CA ARG A 492 -21.82 30.07 -12.13
C ARG A 492 -21.04 29.97 -10.83
N ILE A 493 -21.77 30.05 -9.72
CA ILE A 493 -21.30 29.76 -8.38
C ILE A 493 -22.19 28.65 -7.81
N THR A 494 -21.58 27.60 -7.28
CA THR A 494 -22.29 26.54 -6.53
C THR A 494 -21.84 26.57 -5.08
N THR A 495 -22.78 26.71 -4.15
CA THR A 495 -22.54 26.66 -2.71
C THR A 495 -23.18 25.41 -2.12
N TYR A 496 -22.47 24.72 -1.25
CA TYR A 496 -22.92 23.50 -0.58
C TYR A 496 -23.04 23.74 0.93
N GLN A 497 -24.07 23.14 1.52
CA GLN A 497 -24.30 23.14 2.96
C GLN A 497 -24.25 21.70 3.48
N TYR A 498 -23.63 21.53 4.63
CA TYR A 498 -23.49 20.24 5.29
C TYR A 498 -23.91 20.33 6.75
N ASP A 499 -24.36 19.22 7.31
CA ASP A 499 -24.48 19.09 8.75
C ASP A 499 -23.13 18.72 9.42
N ALA A 500 -23.15 18.56 10.74
CA ALA A 500 -21.96 18.22 11.53
C ALA A 500 -21.37 16.84 11.19
N GLN A 501 -22.14 15.96 10.56
CA GLN A 501 -21.71 14.63 10.13
C GLN A 501 -21.13 14.65 8.70
N GLY A 502 -21.20 15.79 8.00
CA GLY A 502 -20.74 15.93 6.62
C GLY A 502 -21.74 15.42 5.59
N ARG A 503 -23.02 15.30 5.95
CA ARG A 503 -24.10 15.00 4.99
C ARG A 503 -24.54 16.30 4.33
N GLN A 504 -24.70 16.30 3.02
CA GLN A 504 -25.15 17.49 2.29
C GLN A 504 -26.62 17.78 2.63
N THR A 505 -26.88 18.96 3.16
CA THR A 505 -28.22 19.42 3.55
C THR A 505 -28.80 20.44 2.58
N GLY A 506 -27.96 21.05 1.74
CA GLY A 506 -28.39 22.03 0.76
C GLY A 506 -27.35 22.26 -0.33
N GLN A 507 -27.84 22.70 -1.49
CA GLN A 507 -27.02 23.16 -2.61
C GLN A 507 -27.73 24.31 -3.30
N THR A 508 -27.01 25.39 -3.56
CA THR A 508 -27.50 26.56 -4.29
C THR A 508 -26.59 26.81 -5.49
N VAL A 509 -27.20 27.01 -6.66
CA VAL A 509 -26.48 27.39 -7.90
C VAL A 509 -26.98 28.76 -8.33
N THR A 510 -26.06 29.71 -8.51
CA THR A 510 -26.35 31.05 -9.01
C THR A 510 -25.52 31.34 -10.25
N SER A 511 -26.14 31.90 -11.28
CA SER A 511 -25.41 32.42 -12.45
C SER A 511 -24.51 33.58 -12.04
N ARG A 512 -23.38 33.72 -12.74
CA ARG A 512 -22.39 34.77 -12.51
C ARG A 512 -22.43 35.83 -13.60
#